data_AF-A0A936AYH4-F1
#
_entry.id   AF-A0A936AYH4-F1
#
_cell.length_a   1.000
_cell.length_b   1.000
_cell.length_c   1.000
_cell.angle_alpha   90.00
_cell.angle_beta   90.00
_cell.angle_gamma   90.00
#
_symmetry.space_group_name_H-M   'P 1'
#
loop_
_entity.id
_entity.type
_entity.pdbx_description
1 polymer ?
#
loop_
_entity_poly.entity_id
_entity_poly.type
_entity_poly.pdbx_seq_one_letter_code
_entity_poly.pdbx_strand_id
1 'polypeptide(L)'
;MHSHFSRWLGRPHGRARRLQHANPRRPRPPPLPPSSPSPSSSATGCQPFSLSAFQSVNLSAVSQRPHPQSLPQSRIPSLLLATNLTSLFLIIPTAFALPVVGDESLVPATAARFDTPLGQNLTLLAAEIHTEHAQPEGIIPLTLYWRADSVPSTRPELVVELFGRDQQLLGKLQSWHGGGLYPADFWPSGQVVVEETAVRLPATGMDLPVLAPVVIKLAGGEATVTIGRVAIEPTHYPPPNPDILAEWEGVQLVSAEIVQGAEAIQVQLVWQVTADFQTDYTTFLHLGEQGTPPLATGDNIPRGGLWPTSHWRTGQQFSDWYTIPLPETLPDGRYPLTLGFYHPEPPYPRLPLLGGGDGFVIGEVEK
;
A
#
# COMPACT_ATOMS: atom_id res chain seq x y z
N MET A 1 -38.68 -37.83 -25.14
CA MET A 1 -38.64 -36.36 -24.97
C MET A 1 -37.22 -35.93 -25.29
N HIS A 2 -36.80 -35.49 -26.49
CA HIS A 2 -37.47 -34.91 -27.67
C HIS A 2 -38.04 -33.48 -27.50
N SER A 3 -37.15 -32.47 -27.48
CA SER A 3 -37.12 -31.29 -28.38
C SER A 3 -35.91 -30.42 -27.99
N HIS A 4 -34.91 -30.19 -28.85
CA HIS A 4 -34.87 -29.18 -29.92
C HIS A 4 -35.13 -27.74 -29.46
N PHE A 5 -34.12 -26.88 -29.55
CA PHE A 5 -34.28 -25.57 -30.19
C PHE A 5 -32.99 -25.11 -30.86
N SER A 6 -33.10 -24.71 -32.13
CA SER A 6 -31.99 -24.23 -32.96
C SER A 6 -32.24 -22.79 -33.41
N ARG A 7 -31.14 -22.03 -33.57
CA ARG A 7 -30.94 -20.80 -34.37
C ARG A 7 -32.19 -20.10 -34.95
N TRP A 8 -32.26 -18.78 -34.72
CA TRP A 8 -32.76 -17.85 -35.74
C TRP A 8 -31.92 -16.57 -35.82
N LEU A 9 -31.74 -16.08 -37.05
CA LEU A 9 -31.01 -14.85 -37.39
C LEU A 9 -32.04 -13.75 -37.73
N GLY A 10 -31.91 -12.56 -37.15
CA GLY A 10 -32.77 -11.43 -37.49
C GLY A 10 -32.06 -10.08 -37.36
N ARG A 11 -31.69 -9.48 -38.49
CA ARG A 11 -31.31 -8.05 -38.56
C ARG A 11 -32.58 -7.20 -38.59
N PRO A 12 -32.52 -5.96 -38.05
CA PRO A 12 -33.10 -4.84 -38.78
C PRO A 12 -32.13 -3.65 -38.93
N HIS A 13 -32.28 -2.89 -40.01
CA HIS A 13 -31.60 -1.61 -40.20
C HIS A 13 -32.31 -0.48 -39.43
N GLY A 14 -31.55 0.30 -38.66
CA GLY A 14 -31.99 1.57 -38.06
C GLY A 14 -31.00 2.68 -38.35
N ARG A 15 -31.46 3.83 -38.88
CA ARG A 15 -30.60 4.94 -39.30
C ARG A 15 -30.06 5.73 -38.10
N ALA A 16 -28.74 5.76 -37.91
CA ALA A 16 -28.12 6.67 -36.95
C ALA A 16 -28.18 8.13 -37.46
N ARG A 17 -28.94 9.00 -36.76
CA ARG A 17 -28.86 10.46 -36.97
C ARG A 17 -27.60 11.00 -36.30
N ARG A 18 -26.77 11.71 -37.09
CA ARG A 18 -25.56 12.39 -36.64
C ARG A 18 -25.92 13.60 -35.77
N LEU A 19 -25.81 13.48 -34.45
CA LEU A 19 -25.90 14.61 -33.52
C LEU A 19 -24.57 15.38 -33.51
N GLN A 20 -24.63 16.68 -33.78
CA GLN A 20 -23.49 17.59 -33.66
C GLN A 20 -23.39 18.06 -32.20
N HIS A 21 -22.34 17.66 -31.48
CA HIS A 21 -22.08 18.21 -30.15
C HIS A 21 -21.50 19.63 -30.27
N ALA A 22 -22.27 20.61 -29.80
CA ALA A 22 -21.79 21.97 -29.61
C ALA A 22 -20.85 22.04 -28.40
N ASN A 23 -19.77 22.82 -28.53
CA ASN A 23 -18.71 22.93 -27.53
C ASN A 23 -19.04 24.01 -26.46
N PRO A 24 -19.23 23.68 -25.18
CA PRO A 24 -19.50 24.66 -24.13
C PRO A 24 -18.23 25.41 -23.70
N ARG A 25 -18.26 26.74 -23.78
CA ARG A 25 -17.14 27.61 -23.34
C ARG A 25 -16.97 27.51 -21.82
N ARG A 26 -15.73 27.27 -21.35
CA ARG A 26 -15.38 27.36 -19.92
C ARG A 26 -15.50 28.80 -19.41
N PRO A 27 -16.06 29.06 -18.21
CA PRO A 27 -15.98 30.37 -17.55
C PRO A 27 -14.57 30.65 -17.01
N ARG A 28 -14.21 31.95 -16.90
CA ARG A 28 -12.94 32.39 -16.29
C ARG A 28 -13.03 32.38 -14.76
N PRO A 29 -11.93 32.08 -14.03
CA PRO A 29 -11.89 32.24 -12.57
C PRO A 29 -11.80 33.74 -12.17
N PRO A 30 -12.26 34.10 -10.96
CA PRO A 30 -12.12 35.45 -10.40
C PRO A 30 -10.68 35.73 -9.90
N PRO A 31 -10.28 37.00 -9.75
CA PRO A 31 -8.96 37.39 -9.24
C PRO A 31 -8.82 37.21 -7.72
N LEU A 32 -7.60 36.97 -7.26
CA LEU A 32 -7.25 36.82 -5.85
C LEU A 32 -7.15 38.18 -5.12
N PRO A 33 -7.50 38.26 -3.82
CA PRO A 33 -7.31 39.46 -3.00
C PRO A 33 -5.85 39.66 -2.55
N PRO A 34 -5.43 40.91 -2.24
CA PRO A 34 -4.06 41.22 -1.81
C PRO A 34 -3.77 40.79 -0.36
N SER A 35 -2.50 40.51 -0.08
CA SER A 35 -1.98 40.08 1.23
C SER A 35 -1.78 41.24 2.22
N SER A 36 -2.07 40.97 3.50
CA SER A 36 -1.85 41.92 4.61
C SER A 36 -0.46 41.73 5.25
N PRO A 37 0.19 42.79 5.78
CA PRO A 37 1.56 42.74 6.28
C PRO A 37 1.69 42.25 7.74
N SER A 38 2.85 41.67 8.07
CA SER A 38 3.22 41.22 9.42
C SER A 38 3.62 42.36 10.37
N PRO A 39 3.33 42.28 11.67
CA PRO A 39 3.73 43.32 12.64
C PRO A 39 5.15 43.09 13.19
N SER A 40 5.90 44.19 13.30
CA SER A 40 7.19 44.29 13.99
C SER A 40 7.04 44.38 15.52
N SER A 41 7.93 43.74 16.29
CA SER A 41 8.07 43.98 17.73
C SER A 41 9.23 44.94 18.03
N SER A 42 9.05 45.83 19.01
CA SER A 42 10.04 46.81 19.46
C SER A 42 10.17 46.77 20.99
N ALA A 43 11.39 47.00 21.52
CA ALA A 43 11.73 46.78 22.93
C ALA A 43 11.93 48.07 23.74
N THR A 44 11.53 48.06 25.02
CA THR A 44 11.86 49.01 26.12
C THR A 44 11.44 48.38 27.46
N GLY A 45 12.09 48.56 28.62
CA GLY A 45 13.40 49.17 28.93
C GLY A 45 13.65 49.37 30.45
N CYS A 46 14.93 49.33 30.87
CA CYS A 46 15.65 50.20 31.84
C CYS A 46 14.82 51.14 32.77
N GLN A 47 15.07 51.35 34.09
CA GLN A 47 16.25 51.33 35.01
C GLN A 47 15.75 51.41 36.52
N PRO A 48 16.51 51.85 37.55
CA PRO A 48 17.80 51.40 38.13
C PRO A 48 17.76 51.19 39.69
N PHE A 49 18.87 50.74 40.31
CA PHE A 49 19.39 51.28 41.58
C PHE A 49 20.90 50.99 41.75
N SER A 50 21.59 51.81 42.56
CA SER A 50 23.06 51.84 42.84
C SER A 50 23.26 52.05 44.36
N LEU A 51 24.42 51.84 45.03
CA LEU A 51 25.82 51.58 44.63
C LEU A 51 26.59 51.00 45.87
N SER A 52 27.79 50.42 45.66
CA SER A 52 28.87 50.17 46.67
C SER A 52 28.70 49.02 47.69
N ALA A 53 29.74 48.24 48.07
CA ALA A 53 31.14 48.19 47.62
C ALA A 53 31.86 46.85 47.94
N PHE A 54 32.69 46.39 47.00
CA PHE A 54 33.91 45.57 47.10
C PHE A 54 34.04 44.40 48.11
N GLN A 55 34.15 43.17 47.58
CA GLN A 55 35.44 42.45 47.52
C GLN A 55 35.46 41.44 46.35
N SER A 56 36.65 41.09 45.85
CA SER A 56 36.87 40.49 44.53
C SER A 56 36.51 39.01 44.43
N VAL A 57 35.63 38.64 43.47
CA VAL A 57 35.41 37.25 43.04
C VAL A 57 36.04 37.02 41.67
N ASN A 58 36.74 35.90 41.54
CA ASN A 58 37.61 35.58 40.40
C ASN A 58 36.78 35.08 39.19
N LEU A 59 36.52 35.95 38.21
CA LEU A 59 35.86 35.58 36.95
C LEU A 59 36.84 34.86 36.01
N SER A 60 37.02 33.55 36.24
CA SER A 60 37.82 32.67 35.37
C SER A 60 37.23 31.25 35.31
N ALA A 61 35.91 31.16 35.07
CA ALA A 61 35.19 29.89 34.94
C ALA A 61 33.95 29.96 34.03
N VAL A 62 33.98 30.74 32.94
CA VAL A 62 33.04 30.52 31.83
C VAL A 62 33.62 29.41 30.97
N SER A 63 33.05 28.20 31.10
CA SER A 63 33.46 27.01 30.36
C SER A 63 33.43 27.28 28.84
N GLN A 64 34.58 27.06 28.20
CA GLN A 64 34.73 27.24 26.76
C GLN A 64 33.90 26.18 26.03
N ARG A 65 32.95 26.60 25.19
CA ARG A 65 32.42 25.69 24.16
C ARG A 65 33.60 25.30 23.25
N PRO A 66 33.88 24.01 22.99
CA PRO A 66 34.94 23.65 22.08
C PRO A 66 34.63 24.20 20.69
N HIS A 67 35.52 25.04 20.16
CA HIS A 67 35.48 25.44 18.76
C HIS A 67 35.57 24.17 17.89
N PRO A 68 34.72 24.02 16.86
CA PRO A 68 34.92 22.95 15.88
C PRO A 68 36.29 23.16 15.22
N GLN A 69 37.15 22.15 15.31
CA GLN A 69 38.47 22.21 14.68
C GLN A 69 38.28 22.32 13.17
N SER A 70 38.54 23.49 12.59
CA SER A 70 38.50 23.70 11.16
C SER A 70 39.54 22.80 10.48
N LEU A 71 39.10 21.96 9.55
CA LEU A 71 40.02 21.18 8.70
C LEU A 71 41.07 22.12 8.10
N PRO A 72 42.37 21.78 8.17
CA PRO A 72 43.42 22.64 7.63
C PRO A 72 43.20 22.79 6.11
N GLN A 73 43.21 24.04 5.63
CA GLN A 73 42.84 24.38 4.25
C GLN A 73 43.64 23.60 3.19
N SER A 74 44.87 23.19 3.52
CA SER A 74 45.73 22.34 2.67
C SER A 74 45.18 20.93 2.38
N ARG A 75 44.23 20.42 3.19
CA ARG A 75 43.58 19.11 2.94
C ARG A 75 42.36 19.20 2.02
N ILE A 76 41.81 20.39 1.80
CA ILE A 76 40.62 20.58 0.94
C ILE A 76 40.88 20.14 -0.50
N PRO A 77 42.00 20.51 -1.17
CA PRO A 77 42.27 20.06 -2.54
C PRO A 77 42.43 18.54 -2.65
N SER A 78 43.09 17.90 -1.68
CA SER A 78 43.25 16.45 -1.64
C SER A 78 41.93 15.72 -1.43
N LEU A 79 41.05 16.25 -0.57
CA LEU A 79 39.71 15.70 -0.36
C LEU A 79 38.85 15.85 -1.63
N LEU A 80 38.85 17.02 -2.26
CA LEU A 80 38.13 17.24 -3.53
C LEU A 80 38.64 16.33 -4.65
N LEU A 81 39.97 16.15 -4.78
CA LEU A 81 40.56 15.23 -5.74
C LEU A 81 40.16 13.79 -5.44
N ALA A 82 40.22 13.36 -4.18
CA ALA A 82 39.77 12.03 -3.77
C ALA A 82 38.29 11.81 -4.10
N THR A 83 37.41 12.74 -3.76
CA THR A 83 35.98 12.67 -4.11
C THR A 83 35.77 12.60 -5.62
N ASN A 84 36.46 13.41 -6.43
CA ASN A 84 36.35 13.36 -7.88
C ASN A 84 36.84 12.03 -8.47
N LEU A 85 37.95 11.47 -7.97
CA LEU A 85 38.46 10.17 -8.41
C LEU A 85 37.53 9.03 -8.00
N THR A 86 37.00 9.04 -6.77
CA THR A 86 35.98 8.10 -6.31
C THR A 86 34.72 8.19 -7.17
N SER A 87 34.22 9.40 -7.45
CA SER A 87 33.08 9.58 -8.35
C SER A 87 33.35 9.06 -9.75
N LEU A 88 34.49 9.40 -10.35
CA LEU A 88 34.82 9.04 -11.74
C LEU A 88 35.08 7.54 -11.94
N PHE A 89 35.77 6.88 -11.00
CA PHE A 89 36.21 5.50 -11.17
C PHE A 89 35.34 4.45 -10.46
N LEU A 90 34.49 4.84 -9.50
CA LEU A 90 33.66 3.91 -8.73
C LEU A 90 32.17 4.22 -8.84
N ILE A 91 31.75 5.49 -8.67
CA ILE A 91 30.32 5.84 -8.64
C ILE A 91 29.72 5.93 -10.06
N ILE A 92 30.36 6.65 -10.99
CA ILE A 92 29.84 6.83 -12.35
C ILE A 92 29.76 5.49 -13.11
N PRO A 93 30.79 4.61 -13.12
CA PRO A 93 30.71 3.35 -13.86
C PRO A 93 29.63 2.39 -13.35
N THR A 94 29.28 2.46 -12.05
CA THR A 94 28.23 1.63 -11.44
C THR A 94 26.84 2.25 -11.62
N ALA A 95 26.68 3.54 -11.33
CA ALA A 95 25.42 4.26 -11.47
C ALA A 95 24.94 4.43 -12.93
N PHE A 96 25.85 4.31 -13.90
CA PHE A 96 25.56 4.37 -15.33
C PHE A 96 25.85 3.05 -16.07
N ALA A 97 25.91 1.93 -15.34
CA ALA A 97 25.99 0.60 -15.97
C ALA A 97 24.72 0.32 -16.77
N LEU A 98 24.87 -0.28 -17.96
CA LEU A 98 23.73 -0.77 -18.73
C LEU A 98 23.20 -2.08 -18.10
N PRO A 99 21.89 -2.36 -18.22
CA PRO A 99 21.31 -3.66 -17.88
C PRO A 99 22.06 -4.84 -18.50
N VAL A 100 22.05 -5.99 -17.82
CA VAL A 100 22.61 -7.22 -18.37
C VAL A 100 21.69 -7.73 -19.48
N VAL A 101 22.27 -8.04 -20.64
CA VAL A 101 21.55 -8.53 -21.83
C VAL A 101 22.16 -9.84 -22.30
N GLY A 102 21.33 -10.81 -22.68
CA GLY A 102 21.77 -12.13 -23.13
C GLY A 102 20.61 -13.02 -23.55
N ASP A 103 20.80 -14.33 -23.50
CA ASP A 103 19.73 -15.30 -23.75
C ASP A 103 18.96 -15.68 -22.47
N GLU A 104 18.06 -16.66 -22.59
CA GLU A 104 17.19 -17.10 -21.49
C GLU A 104 17.94 -17.77 -20.31
N SER A 105 19.22 -18.12 -20.46
CA SER A 105 20.04 -18.61 -19.35
C SER A 105 20.30 -17.56 -18.25
N LEU A 106 20.01 -16.29 -18.54
CA LEU A 106 20.03 -15.21 -17.54
C LEU A 106 18.88 -15.32 -16.52
N VAL A 107 17.81 -16.08 -16.80
CA VAL A 107 16.68 -16.24 -15.87
C VAL A 107 17.01 -17.34 -14.84
N PRO A 108 17.13 -17.02 -13.53
CA PRO A 108 17.40 -18.02 -12.51
C PRO A 108 16.26 -19.03 -12.38
N ALA A 109 16.59 -20.28 -12.07
CA ALA A 109 15.57 -21.31 -11.79
C ALA A 109 14.75 -21.02 -10.50
N THR A 110 15.20 -20.08 -9.67
CA THR A 110 14.50 -19.57 -8.48
C THR A 110 13.52 -18.45 -8.77
N ALA A 111 13.65 -17.77 -9.93
CA ALA A 111 12.79 -16.64 -10.28
C ALA A 111 11.38 -17.12 -10.61
N ALA A 112 10.36 -16.41 -10.11
CA ALA A 112 8.98 -16.74 -10.43
C ALA A 112 8.71 -16.42 -11.90
N ARG A 113 8.31 -17.43 -12.68
CA ARG A 113 8.02 -17.28 -14.11
C ARG A 113 6.57 -16.90 -14.36
N PHE A 114 6.38 -15.97 -15.29
CA PHE A 114 5.10 -15.41 -15.71
C PHE A 114 4.87 -15.55 -17.22
N ASP A 115 5.94 -15.52 -18.02
CA ASP A 115 5.91 -15.64 -19.49
C ASP A 115 4.78 -14.81 -20.16
N THR A 116 4.52 -13.62 -19.60
CA THR A 116 3.34 -12.82 -19.88
C THR A 116 3.65 -11.68 -20.87
N PRO A 117 3.06 -11.68 -22.08
CA PRO A 117 3.19 -10.56 -23.00
C PRO A 117 2.42 -9.35 -22.47
N LEU A 118 3.13 -8.26 -22.15
CA LEU A 118 2.53 -7.02 -21.66
C LEU A 118 2.22 -6.00 -22.78
N GLY A 119 2.45 -6.40 -24.03
CA GLY A 119 2.24 -5.58 -25.23
C GLY A 119 3.50 -4.82 -25.65
N GLN A 120 3.39 -4.02 -26.70
CA GLN A 120 4.50 -3.20 -27.23
C GLN A 120 5.79 -4.02 -27.53
N ASN A 121 5.61 -5.28 -27.95
CA ASN A 121 6.67 -6.27 -28.23
C ASN A 121 7.51 -6.68 -27.02
N LEU A 122 7.04 -6.46 -25.79
CA LEU A 122 7.69 -6.89 -24.55
C LEU A 122 6.90 -7.98 -23.83
N THR A 123 7.62 -9.02 -23.41
CA THR A 123 7.14 -10.10 -22.55
C THR A 123 7.93 -10.09 -21.24
N LEU A 124 7.22 -10.12 -20.10
CA LEU A 124 7.83 -10.38 -18.79
C LEU A 124 7.97 -11.89 -18.62
N LEU A 125 9.20 -12.42 -18.71
CA LEU A 125 9.48 -13.84 -18.53
C LEU A 125 9.37 -14.25 -17.07
N ALA A 126 10.03 -13.50 -16.19
CA ALA A 126 10.13 -13.79 -14.77
C ALA A 126 10.30 -12.51 -13.94
N ALA A 127 10.07 -12.61 -12.63
CA ALA A 127 10.40 -11.57 -11.67
C ALA A 127 10.82 -12.15 -10.32
N GLU A 128 11.61 -11.38 -9.59
CA GLU A 128 12.03 -11.65 -8.20
C GLU A 128 11.70 -10.42 -7.34
N ILE A 129 11.09 -10.66 -6.18
CA ILE A 129 10.88 -9.64 -5.14
C ILE A 129 11.89 -9.95 -4.03
N HIS A 130 12.83 -9.03 -3.79
CA HIS A 130 13.95 -9.27 -2.87
C HIS A 130 13.63 -8.90 -1.41
N THR A 131 12.34 -8.78 -1.06
CA THR A 131 11.88 -8.65 0.32
C THR A 131 10.47 -9.19 0.47
N GLU A 132 10.23 -9.94 1.55
CA GLU A 132 8.89 -10.42 1.92
C GLU A 132 8.14 -9.39 2.79
N HIS A 133 8.88 -8.59 3.57
CA HIS A 133 8.34 -7.58 4.49
C HIS A 133 8.84 -6.17 4.13
N ALA A 134 8.04 -5.15 4.45
CA ALA A 134 8.41 -3.73 4.34
C ALA A 134 7.68 -2.87 5.39
N GLN A 135 8.14 -1.64 5.55
CA GLN A 135 7.58 -0.62 6.45
C GLN A 135 7.51 0.73 5.73
N PRO A 136 6.78 1.74 6.26
CA PRO A 136 6.81 3.11 5.73
C PRO A 136 8.23 3.63 5.48
N GLU A 137 8.39 4.45 4.43
CA GLU A 137 9.67 4.92 3.88
C GLU A 137 10.64 3.85 3.34
N GLY A 138 10.32 2.56 3.54
CA GLY A 138 11.08 1.43 3.02
C GLY A 138 11.10 1.37 1.49
N ILE A 139 11.99 0.52 0.98
CA ILE A 139 12.08 0.20 -0.46
C ILE A 139 11.78 -1.27 -0.68
N ILE A 140 11.16 -1.57 -1.83
CA ILE A 140 10.84 -2.92 -2.28
C ILE A 140 11.69 -3.16 -3.53
N PRO A 141 12.88 -3.78 -3.37
CA PRO A 141 13.77 -4.12 -4.48
C PRO A 141 13.21 -5.28 -5.32
N LEU A 142 13.36 -5.15 -6.63
CA LEU A 142 12.81 -6.05 -7.65
C LEU A 142 13.86 -6.33 -8.73
N THR A 143 13.91 -7.56 -9.24
CA THR A 143 14.56 -7.87 -10.51
C THR A 143 13.51 -8.37 -11.50
N LEU A 144 13.46 -7.78 -12.68
CA LEU A 144 12.52 -8.10 -13.74
C LEU A 144 13.27 -8.66 -14.96
N TYR A 145 12.84 -9.81 -15.46
CA TYR A 145 13.44 -10.48 -16.61
C TYR A 145 12.53 -10.30 -17.82
N TRP A 146 12.92 -9.39 -18.70
CA TRP A 146 12.15 -9.04 -19.89
C TRP A 146 12.71 -9.71 -21.13
N ARG A 147 11.85 -10.05 -22.10
CA ARG A 147 12.25 -10.36 -23.48
C ARG A 147 11.61 -9.36 -24.45
N ALA A 148 12.42 -8.80 -25.35
CA ALA A 148 11.91 -8.08 -26.50
C ALA A 148 11.59 -9.09 -27.62
N ASP A 149 10.32 -9.41 -27.85
CA ASP A 149 9.91 -10.38 -28.88
C ASP A 149 10.24 -9.86 -30.30
N SER A 150 10.21 -8.54 -30.48
CA SER A 150 10.89 -7.79 -31.55
C SER A 150 11.26 -6.40 -31.05
N VAL A 151 12.19 -5.70 -31.72
CA VAL A 151 12.61 -4.35 -31.31
C VAL A 151 11.39 -3.43 -31.18
N PRO A 152 11.08 -2.90 -29.99
CA PRO A 152 9.95 -1.99 -29.79
C PRO A 152 10.06 -0.73 -30.65
N SER A 153 8.96 -0.35 -31.30
CA SER A 153 8.87 0.90 -32.06
C SER A 153 8.48 2.11 -31.19
N THR A 154 8.20 1.87 -29.91
CA THR A 154 7.87 2.85 -28.88
C THR A 154 8.85 2.74 -27.72
N ARG A 155 8.87 3.74 -26.83
CA ARG A 155 9.53 3.67 -25.52
C ARG A 155 8.46 3.47 -24.44
N PRO A 156 7.98 2.24 -24.19
CA PRO A 156 7.10 1.98 -23.06
C PRO A 156 7.79 2.40 -21.76
N GLU A 157 7.01 2.99 -20.86
CA GLU A 157 7.42 3.18 -19.46
C GLU A 157 7.02 1.94 -18.67
N LEU A 158 7.96 1.40 -17.91
CA LEU A 158 7.70 0.46 -16.83
C LEU A 158 6.84 1.16 -15.78
N VAL A 159 5.75 0.53 -15.39
CA VAL A 159 4.94 0.95 -14.25
C VAL A 159 4.86 -0.21 -13.25
N VAL A 160 5.32 0.04 -12.03
CA VAL A 160 5.15 -0.86 -10.89
C VAL A 160 4.27 -0.17 -9.87
N GLU A 161 3.17 -0.81 -9.48
CA GLU A 161 2.20 -0.27 -8.53
C GLU A 161 1.93 -1.30 -7.42
N LEU A 162 1.90 -0.82 -6.17
CA LEU A 162 1.47 -1.59 -5.01
C LEU A 162 0.14 -1.05 -4.53
N PHE A 163 -0.82 -1.95 -4.34
CA PHE A 163 -2.17 -1.60 -3.92
C PHE A 163 -2.48 -2.11 -2.51
N GLY A 164 -3.26 -1.32 -1.79
CA GLY A 164 -3.86 -1.68 -0.52
C GLY A 164 -5.37 -1.78 -0.63
N ARG A 165 -6.03 -1.61 0.51
CA ARG A 165 -7.49 -1.65 0.63
C ARG A 165 -8.13 -0.60 -0.28
N ASP A 166 -9.30 -0.93 -0.85
CA ASP A 166 -10.13 0.00 -1.64
C ASP A 166 -9.38 0.68 -2.80
N GLN A 167 -8.44 -0.04 -3.42
CA GLN A 167 -7.55 0.45 -4.48
C GLN A 167 -6.62 1.61 -4.07
N GLN A 168 -6.35 1.77 -2.77
CA GLN A 168 -5.36 2.71 -2.27
C GLN A 168 -3.98 2.39 -2.90
N LEU A 169 -3.41 3.35 -3.61
CA LEU A 169 -2.05 3.23 -4.14
C LEU A 169 -1.04 3.43 -3.02
N LEU A 170 -0.41 2.35 -2.57
CA LEU A 170 0.57 2.35 -1.47
C LEU A 170 1.95 2.78 -1.97
N GLY A 171 2.33 2.41 -3.18
CA GLY A 171 3.64 2.73 -3.75
C GLY A 171 3.59 2.66 -5.26
N LYS A 172 4.39 3.50 -5.92
CA LYS A 172 4.48 3.52 -7.37
C LYS A 172 5.89 3.87 -7.87
N LEU A 173 6.35 3.11 -8.85
CA LEU A 173 7.39 3.50 -9.79
C LEU A 173 6.76 3.70 -11.17
N GLN A 174 7.18 4.75 -11.87
CA GLN A 174 6.94 4.90 -13.31
C GLN A 174 8.18 5.52 -13.93
N SER A 175 8.84 4.78 -14.84
CA SER A 175 10.08 5.18 -15.49
C SER A 175 10.23 4.51 -16.85
N TRP A 176 11.07 5.07 -17.73
CA TRP A 176 11.57 4.27 -18.85
C TRP A 176 12.41 3.10 -18.34
N HIS A 177 12.46 2.03 -19.12
CA HIS A 177 13.25 0.85 -18.80
C HIS A 177 14.75 1.15 -18.61
N GLY A 178 15.41 0.37 -17.76
CA GLY A 178 16.80 0.56 -17.37
C GLY A 178 17.03 1.91 -16.68
N GLY A 179 16.06 2.38 -15.90
CA GLY A 179 16.07 3.73 -15.29
C GLY A 179 16.13 4.88 -16.29
N GLY A 180 15.82 4.64 -17.57
CA GLY A 180 16.00 5.58 -18.68
C GLY A 180 17.40 5.61 -19.30
N LEU A 181 18.37 4.83 -18.79
CA LEU A 181 19.68 4.66 -19.40
C LEU A 181 19.67 3.65 -20.54
N TYR A 182 18.75 2.70 -20.51
CA TYR A 182 18.59 1.68 -21.57
C TYR A 182 17.11 1.43 -21.92
N PRO A 183 16.43 2.42 -22.54
CA PRO A 183 15.03 2.29 -22.91
C PRO A 183 14.79 1.14 -23.90
N ALA A 184 13.57 0.62 -23.93
CA ALA A 184 13.26 -0.63 -24.62
C ALA A 184 13.45 -0.61 -26.15
N ASP A 185 13.46 0.57 -26.81
CA ASP A 185 13.74 0.67 -28.26
C ASP A 185 15.20 0.35 -28.63
N PHE A 186 16.09 0.22 -27.64
CA PHE A 186 17.47 -0.28 -27.84
C PHE A 186 17.59 -1.80 -27.66
N TRP A 187 16.53 -2.48 -27.21
CA TRP A 187 16.62 -3.89 -26.81
C TRP A 187 16.70 -4.83 -28.02
N PRO A 188 17.70 -5.73 -28.10
CA PRO A 188 17.82 -6.65 -29.23
C PRO A 188 16.66 -7.67 -29.26
N SER A 189 16.14 -7.92 -30.46
CA SER A 189 15.10 -8.92 -30.70
C SER A 189 15.50 -10.31 -30.18
N GLY A 190 14.63 -10.94 -29.41
CA GLY A 190 14.80 -12.27 -28.83
C GLY A 190 15.77 -12.36 -27.64
N GLN A 191 16.43 -11.26 -27.24
CA GLN A 191 17.29 -11.25 -26.05
C GLN A 191 16.49 -10.95 -24.78
N VAL A 192 17.00 -11.49 -23.68
CA VAL A 192 16.56 -11.19 -22.32
C VAL A 192 17.33 -9.98 -21.80
N VAL A 193 16.62 -9.07 -21.13
CA VAL A 193 17.18 -7.91 -20.42
C VAL A 193 16.81 -8.04 -18.94
N VAL A 194 17.83 -7.98 -18.08
CA VAL A 194 17.69 -8.03 -16.61
C VAL A 194 17.60 -6.61 -16.09
N GLU A 195 16.44 -6.23 -15.57
CA GLU A 195 16.17 -4.90 -15.03
C GLU A 195 16.03 -4.94 -13.51
N GLU A 196 17.03 -4.40 -12.81
CA GLU A 196 16.97 -4.16 -11.36
C GLU A 196 16.31 -2.81 -11.07
N THR A 197 15.36 -2.79 -10.15
CA THR A 197 14.63 -1.57 -9.79
C THR A 197 14.06 -1.64 -8.37
N ALA A 198 13.46 -0.56 -7.87
CA ALA A 198 12.80 -0.56 -6.58
C ALA A 198 11.62 0.41 -6.52
N VAL A 199 10.57 0.05 -5.77
CA VAL A 199 9.50 0.98 -5.38
C VAL A 199 9.77 1.47 -3.97
N ARG A 200 9.70 2.79 -3.75
CA ARG A 200 9.74 3.40 -2.41
C ARG A 200 8.32 3.60 -1.88
N LEU A 201 8.10 3.22 -0.62
CA LEU A 201 6.86 3.47 0.10
C LEU A 201 6.84 4.90 0.69
N PRO A 202 5.67 5.54 0.83
CA PRO A 202 5.50 6.81 1.51
C PRO A 202 5.72 6.66 3.02
N ALA A 203 5.90 7.78 3.71
CA ALA A 203 6.05 7.82 5.17
C ALA A 203 4.73 7.64 5.92
N THR A 204 3.60 8.05 5.32
CA THR A 204 2.29 8.16 5.99
C THR A 204 1.14 7.95 5.01
N GLY A 205 -0.07 7.73 5.53
CA GLY A 205 -1.30 7.70 4.73
C GLY A 205 -1.65 6.33 4.14
N MET A 206 -0.90 5.29 4.49
CA MET A 206 -1.24 3.89 4.20
C MET A 206 -2.11 3.33 5.32
N ASP A 207 -3.15 2.59 4.95
CA ASP A 207 -3.95 1.78 5.89
C ASP A 207 -3.25 0.43 6.10
N LEU A 208 -2.62 0.24 7.27
CA LEU A 208 -1.72 -0.88 7.58
C LEU A 208 -2.25 -1.75 8.75
N PRO A 209 -1.90 -3.05 8.81
CA PRO A 209 -1.02 -3.79 7.89
C PRO A 209 -1.71 -4.24 6.60
N VAL A 210 -0.92 -4.60 5.59
CA VAL A 210 -1.40 -4.96 4.26
C VAL A 210 -0.40 -5.83 3.47
N LEU A 211 -0.90 -6.93 2.90
CA LEU A 211 -0.18 -7.91 2.08
C LEU A 211 -0.35 -7.50 0.61
N ALA A 212 0.34 -6.42 0.27
CA ALA A 212 0.13 -5.63 -0.94
C ALA A 212 0.56 -6.41 -2.19
N PRO A 213 -0.33 -6.66 -3.18
CA PRO A 213 0.07 -7.19 -4.48
C PRO A 213 0.98 -6.20 -5.21
N VAL A 214 2.07 -6.72 -5.78
CA VAL A 214 2.99 -5.97 -6.64
C VAL A 214 2.57 -6.19 -8.09
N VAL A 215 2.08 -5.13 -8.73
CA VAL A 215 1.53 -5.18 -10.10
C VAL A 215 2.49 -4.50 -11.08
N ILE A 216 2.87 -5.24 -12.12
CA ILE A 216 3.69 -4.75 -13.24
C ILE A 216 2.78 -4.53 -14.45
N LYS A 217 2.99 -3.40 -15.13
CA LYS A 217 2.39 -3.10 -16.44
C LYS A 217 3.27 -2.15 -17.25
N LEU A 218 2.94 -1.97 -18.52
CA LEU A 218 3.55 -0.96 -19.38
C LEU A 218 2.60 0.23 -19.53
N ALA A 219 3.11 1.46 -19.53
CA ALA A 219 2.30 2.64 -19.81
C ALA A 219 1.70 2.56 -21.22
N GLY A 220 0.38 2.72 -21.32
CA GLY A 220 -0.38 2.53 -22.56
C GLY A 220 -0.61 1.07 -22.98
N GLY A 221 -0.13 0.10 -22.19
CA GLY A 221 -0.51 -1.32 -22.34
C GLY A 221 -1.86 -1.63 -21.69
N GLU A 222 -2.56 -2.63 -22.23
CA GLU A 222 -3.84 -3.12 -21.69
C GLU A 222 -3.64 -4.28 -20.69
N ALA A 223 -2.49 -4.94 -20.73
CA ALA A 223 -2.18 -6.08 -19.87
C ALA A 223 -1.45 -5.65 -18.59
N THR A 224 -1.71 -6.38 -17.50
CA THR A 224 -1.05 -6.24 -16.20
C THR A 224 -0.75 -7.62 -15.64
N VAL A 225 0.31 -7.76 -14.84
CA VAL A 225 0.66 -9.01 -14.16
C VAL A 225 0.97 -8.72 -12.69
N THR A 226 0.41 -9.53 -11.78
CA THR A 226 0.77 -9.48 -10.35
C THR A 226 1.93 -10.44 -10.13
N ILE A 227 3.10 -9.92 -9.76
CA ILE A 227 4.33 -10.73 -9.64
C ILE A 227 4.55 -11.33 -8.24
N GLY A 228 3.70 -10.98 -7.28
CA GLY A 228 3.78 -11.45 -5.91
C GLY A 228 3.09 -10.48 -4.95
N ARG A 229 3.35 -10.64 -3.66
CA ARG A 229 2.84 -9.78 -2.59
C ARG A 229 3.96 -9.46 -1.59
N VAL A 230 3.88 -8.31 -0.95
CA VAL A 230 4.80 -7.88 0.12
C VAL A 230 4.00 -7.53 1.37
N ALA A 231 4.42 -8.03 2.52
CA ALA A 231 3.84 -7.72 3.82
C ALA A 231 4.30 -6.33 4.28
N ILE A 232 3.43 -5.32 4.18
CA ILE A 232 3.72 -3.96 4.63
C ILE A 232 3.07 -3.76 6.01
N GLU A 233 3.91 -3.55 7.02
CA GLU A 233 3.51 -3.43 8.43
C GLU A 233 3.82 -2.03 8.96
N PRO A 234 3.07 -1.53 9.96
CA PRO A 234 3.44 -0.30 10.65
C PRO A 234 4.77 -0.49 11.39
N THR A 235 5.57 0.58 11.52
CA THR A 235 6.85 0.53 12.25
C THR A 235 6.68 0.12 13.71
N HIS A 236 5.54 0.49 14.31
CA HIS A 236 5.13 0.07 15.65
C HIS A 236 3.62 -0.15 15.66
N TYR A 237 3.17 -1.23 16.29
CA TYR A 237 1.76 -1.43 16.60
C TYR A 237 1.36 -0.65 17.87
N PRO A 238 0.09 -0.29 18.05
CA PRO A 238 -0.42 0.24 19.31
C PRO A 238 -0.15 -0.73 20.48
N PRO A 239 -0.02 -0.24 21.72
CA PRO A 239 0.04 -1.12 22.89
C PRO A 239 -1.29 -1.87 23.08
N PRO A 240 -1.29 -3.08 23.67
CA PRO A 240 -2.51 -3.84 23.90
C PRO A 240 -3.53 -3.07 24.75
N ASN A 241 -4.78 -3.07 24.30
CA ASN A 241 -5.88 -2.47 25.04
C ASN A 241 -6.35 -3.40 26.18
N PRO A 242 -6.47 -2.92 27.44
CA PRO A 242 -7.07 -3.70 28.53
C PRO A 242 -8.58 -3.98 28.36
N ASP A 243 -9.29 -3.16 27.59
CA ASP A 243 -10.72 -3.32 27.37
C ASP A 243 -10.97 -4.32 26.22
N ILE A 244 -11.33 -5.56 26.59
CA ILE A 244 -11.59 -6.68 25.67
C ILE A 244 -13.10 -6.96 25.66
N LEU A 245 -13.71 -6.96 24.48
CA LEU A 245 -15.13 -7.29 24.29
C LEU A 245 -15.37 -8.80 24.16
N ALA A 246 -14.51 -9.50 23.43
CA ALA A 246 -14.61 -10.92 23.16
C ALA A 246 -13.22 -11.53 22.89
N GLU A 247 -13.08 -12.83 23.13
CA GLU A 247 -11.81 -13.54 22.96
C GLU A 247 -12.03 -14.93 22.35
N TRP A 248 -11.23 -15.23 21.32
CA TRP A 248 -11.06 -16.54 20.70
C TRP A 248 -9.61 -17.00 20.93
N GLU A 249 -9.30 -18.25 20.59
CA GLU A 249 -7.92 -18.73 20.59
C GLU A 249 -7.04 -17.86 19.66
N GLY A 250 -6.09 -17.14 20.25
CA GLY A 250 -5.11 -16.31 19.54
C GLY A 250 -5.56 -14.90 19.14
N VAL A 251 -6.82 -14.50 19.33
CA VAL A 251 -7.30 -13.15 19.01
C VAL A 251 -8.35 -12.63 20.01
N GLN A 252 -8.19 -11.36 20.37
CA GLN A 252 -9.15 -10.56 21.14
C GLN A 252 -9.79 -9.49 20.25
N LEU A 253 -11.09 -9.28 20.43
CA LEU A 253 -11.82 -8.13 19.92
C LEU A 253 -11.72 -7.00 20.94
N VAL A 254 -11.12 -5.89 20.55
CA VAL A 254 -10.89 -4.71 21.39
C VAL A 254 -12.06 -3.73 21.30
N SER A 255 -12.55 -3.46 20.10
CA SER A 255 -13.74 -2.63 19.89
C SER A 255 -14.52 -3.08 18.66
N ALA A 256 -15.83 -2.82 18.69
CA ALA A 256 -16.72 -2.96 17.57
C ALA A 256 -17.61 -1.71 17.48
N GLU A 257 -17.52 -0.96 16.39
CA GLU A 257 -18.34 0.21 16.13
C GLU A 257 -19.26 -0.07 14.94
N ILE A 258 -20.57 0.07 15.17
CA ILE A 258 -21.61 -0.17 14.15
C ILE A 258 -22.08 1.19 13.61
N VAL A 259 -21.85 1.43 12.32
CA VAL A 259 -22.32 2.60 11.58
C VAL A 259 -23.46 2.16 10.67
N GLN A 260 -24.69 2.47 11.06
CA GLN A 260 -25.87 2.05 10.31
C GLN A 260 -26.21 3.03 9.17
N GLY A 261 -26.30 2.51 7.95
CA GLY A 261 -26.88 3.17 6.78
C GLY A 261 -28.19 2.53 6.34
N ALA A 262 -28.88 3.15 5.38
CA ALA A 262 -30.17 2.68 4.87
C ALA A 262 -30.05 1.41 3.99
N GLU A 263 -28.99 1.30 3.20
CA GLU A 263 -28.75 0.19 2.25
C GLU A 263 -27.70 -0.81 2.75
N ALA A 264 -26.92 -0.45 3.77
CA ALA A 264 -25.86 -1.28 4.34
C ALA A 264 -25.50 -0.86 5.77
N ILE A 265 -25.05 -1.83 6.55
CA ILE A 265 -24.35 -1.59 7.83
C ILE A 265 -22.85 -1.58 7.53
N GLN A 266 -22.12 -0.62 8.06
CA GLN A 266 -20.67 -0.67 8.17
C GLN A 266 -20.27 -1.01 9.61
N VAL A 267 -19.26 -1.86 9.77
CA VAL A 267 -18.73 -2.25 11.07
C VAL A 267 -17.24 -2.04 11.08
N GLN A 268 -16.73 -1.23 12.01
CA GLN A 268 -15.30 -1.18 12.32
C GLN A 268 -15.01 -2.14 13.48
N LEU A 269 -14.05 -3.04 13.29
CA LEU A 269 -13.55 -3.93 14.33
C LEU A 269 -12.09 -3.57 14.62
N VAL A 270 -11.68 -3.59 15.88
CA VAL A 270 -10.25 -3.53 16.26
C VAL A 270 -9.84 -4.87 16.85
N TRP A 271 -8.84 -5.48 16.23
CA TRP A 271 -8.31 -6.78 16.61
C TRP A 271 -7.00 -6.61 17.38
N GLN A 272 -6.83 -7.37 18.47
CA GLN A 272 -5.56 -7.60 19.16
C GLN A 272 -5.17 -9.06 19.00
N VAL A 273 -4.06 -9.32 18.32
CA VAL A 273 -3.52 -10.68 18.12
C VAL A 273 -2.74 -11.09 19.38
N THR A 274 -3.09 -12.24 19.95
CA THR A 274 -2.50 -12.80 21.18
C THR A 274 -1.70 -14.09 20.96
N ALA A 275 -1.82 -14.72 19.79
CA ALA A 275 -0.96 -15.83 19.35
C ALA A 275 -0.73 -15.80 17.82
N ASP A 276 0.34 -16.46 17.37
CA ASP A 276 0.66 -16.57 15.93
C ASP A 276 -0.25 -17.57 15.23
N PHE A 277 -0.99 -17.11 14.22
CA PHE A 277 -1.86 -17.96 13.41
C PHE A 277 -1.09 -18.62 12.26
N GLN A 278 -1.37 -19.90 12.02
CA GLN A 278 -0.84 -20.70 10.90
C GLN A 278 -1.90 -21.07 9.85
N THR A 279 -3.14 -20.65 10.07
CA THR A 279 -4.31 -21.03 9.26
C THR A 279 -5.12 -19.79 8.95
N ASP A 280 -5.65 -19.72 7.73
CA ASP A 280 -6.57 -18.66 7.32
C ASP A 280 -7.98 -18.95 7.80
N TYR A 281 -8.61 -17.97 8.45
CA TYR A 281 -10.00 -17.95 8.87
C TYR A 281 -10.73 -16.82 8.16
N THR A 282 -12.00 -17.05 7.85
CA THR A 282 -12.93 -16.01 7.41
C THR A 282 -13.66 -15.45 8.63
N THR A 283 -13.71 -14.13 8.76
CA THR A 283 -14.56 -13.48 9.74
C THR A 283 -15.98 -13.43 9.21
N PHE A 284 -16.96 -13.83 10.01
CA PHE A 284 -18.37 -13.72 9.69
C PHE A 284 -19.05 -12.60 10.48
N LEU A 285 -20.03 -11.95 9.85
CA LEU A 285 -20.90 -10.95 10.46
C LEU A 285 -22.33 -11.26 10.04
N HIS A 286 -23.07 -11.92 10.91
CA HIS A 286 -24.37 -12.52 10.65
C HIS A 286 -25.46 -11.69 11.32
N LEU A 287 -26.34 -11.09 10.51
CA LEU A 287 -27.50 -10.33 10.97
C LEU A 287 -28.70 -11.26 11.19
N GLY A 288 -29.26 -11.27 12.39
CA GLY A 288 -30.39 -12.13 12.78
C GLY A 288 -30.03 -13.15 13.86
N GLU A 289 -31.04 -13.90 14.30
CA GLU A 289 -30.97 -14.78 15.46
C GLU A 289 -29.95 -15.93 15.31
N GLN A 290 -29.15 -16.15 16.35
CA GLN A 290 -28.18 -17.25 16.39
C GLN A 290 -28.86 -18.62 16.23
N GLY A 291 -28.20 -19.52 15.49
CA GLY A 291 -28.75 -20.84 15.18
C GLY A 291 -29.80 -20.85 14.05
N THR A 292 -30.16 -19.69 13.49
CA THR A 292 -30.97 -19.58 12.26
C THR A 292 -30.10 -19.16 11.07
N PRO A 293 -30.54 -19.38 9.81
CA PRO A 293 -29.87 -18.80 8.66
C PRO A 293 -29.88 -17.25 8.75
N PRO A 294 -28.74 -16.56 8.55
CA PRO A 294 -28.68 -15.11 8.65
C PRO A 294 -29.54 -14.41 7.60
N LEU A 295 -30.13 -13.29 7.99
CA LEU A 295 -30.95 -12.43 7.12
C LEU A 295 -30.10 -11.58 6.18
N ALA A 296 -28.89 -11.23 6.61
CA ALA A 296 -27.83 -10.61 5.82
C ALA A 296 -26.46 -11.01 6.38
N THR A 297 -25.42 -11.01 5.54
CA THR A 297 -24.06 -11.38 5.93
C THR A 297 -23.02 -10.35 5.47
N GLY A 298 -21.96 -10.20 6.26
CA GLY A 298 -20.78 -9.37 5.95
C GLY A 298 -19.49 -10.19 5.88
N ASP A 299 -19.60 -11.50 5.61
CA ASP A 299 -18.50 -12.47 5.74
C ASP A 299 -17.36 -12.15 4.77
N ASN A 300 -16.14 -12.02 5.31
CA ASN A 300 -14.97 -11.66 4.53
C ASN A 300 -13.68 -12.20 5.16
N ILE A 301 -12.68 -12.49 4.33
CA ILE A 301 -11.32 -12.74 4.81
C ILE A 301 -10.82 -11.43 5.42
N PRO A 302 -10.17 -11.43 6.60
CA PRO A 302 -9.72 -10.21 7.24
C PRO A 302 -8.93 -9.28 6.33
N ARG A 303 -9.22 -7.98 6.50
CA ARG A 303 -8.70 -6.85 5.72
C ARG A 303 -9.01 -7.01 4.23
N GLY A 304 -10.13 -7.64 3.90
CA GLY A 304 -10.56 -7.92 2.52
C GLY A 304 -9.64 -8.91 1.78
N GLY A 305 -9.04 -9.86 2.51
CA GLY A 305 -8.01 -10.76 1.97
C GLY A 305 -6.65 -10.09 1.75
N LEU A 306 -6.45 -8.88 2.28
CA LEU A 306 -5.15 -8.19 2.29
C LEU A 306 -4.42 -8.32 3.63
N TRP A 307 -4.95 -8.99 4.65
CA TRP A 307 -4.18 -9.42 5.82
C TRP A 307 -4.82 -10.67 6.44
N PRO A 308 -4.80 -11.80 5.72
CA PRO A 308 -5.45 -13.02 6.15
C PRO A 308 -4.77 -13.56 7.42
N THR A 309 -5.48 -14.37 8.22
CA THR A 309 -5.02 -14.69 9.59
C THR A 309 -3.69 -15.41 9.63
N SER A 310 -3.26 -16.16 8.61
CA SER A 310 -1.90 -16.74 8.54
C SER A 310 -0.75 -15.72 8.62
N HIS A 311 -1.00 -14.42 8.37
CA HIS A 311 -0.05 -13.33 8.57
C HIS A 311 -0.13 -12.65 9.95
N TRP A 312 -1.07 -13.06 10.80
CA TRP A 312 -1.24 -12.50 12.13
C TRP A 312 -0.16 -13.00 13.09
N ARG A 313 0.51 -12.07 13.76
CA ARG A 313 1.59 -12.33 14.72
C ARG A 313 1.26 -11.71 16.06
N THR A 314 1.70 -12.38 17.12
CA THR A 314 1.47 -11.99 18.52
C THR A 314 1.86 -10.54 18.76
N GLY A 315 0.95 -9.75 19.33
CA GLY A 315 1.16 -8.33 19.62
C GLY A 315 0.76 -7.36 18.49
N GLN A 316 0.40 -7.83 17.30
CA GLN A 316 -0.19 -6.97 16.27
C GLN A 316 -1.58 -6.46 16.74
N GLN A 317 -1.85 -5.16 16.58
CA GLN A 317 -3.18 -4.56 16.81
C GLN A 317 -3.57 -3.65 15.64
N PHE A 318 -4.71 -3.89 15.00
CA PHE A 318 -5.14 -3.11 13.82
C PHE A 318 -6.66 -3.07 13.66
N SER A 319 -7.13 -2.11 12.87
CA SER A 319 -8.55 -1.97 12.52
C SER A 319 -8.89 -2.65 11.19
N ASP A 320 -10.07 -3.24 11.16
CA ASP A 320 -10.69 -3.78 9.95
C ASP A 320 -12.12 -3.24 9.80
N TRP A 321 -12.60 -3.23 8.56
CA TRP A 321 -13.93 -2.74 8.19
C TRP A 321 -14.69 -3.81 7.43
N TYR A 322 -15.98 -3.93 7.73
CA TYR A 322 -16.88 -4.86 7.07
C TYR A 322 -18.16 -4.14 6.64
N THR A 323 -18.75 -4.61 5.55
CA THR A 323 -20.00 -4.07 5.01
C THR A 323 -21.01 -5.19 4.90
N ILE A 324 -22.15 -5.04 5.54
CA ILE A 324 -23.29 -5.97 5.46
C ILE A 324 -24.37 -5.27 4.62
N PRO A 325 -24.58 -5.64 3.35
CA PRO A 325 -25.65 -5.07 2.54
C PRO A 325 -27.01 -5.49 3.11
N LEU A 326 -27.92 -4.53 3.26
CA LEU A 326 -29.26 -4.77 3.79
C LEU A 326 -30.24 -5.06 2.63
N PRO A 327 -30.91 -6.22 2.61
CA PRO A 327 -31.93 -6.49 1.61
C PRO A 327 -33.09 -5.49 1.72
N GLU A 328 -33.58 -4.98 0.60
CA GLU A 328 -34.81 -4.17 0.56
C GLU A 328 -35.99 -4.92 1.22
N THR A 329 -36.02 -6.25 1.07
CA THR A 329 -37.05 -7.15 1.62
C THR A 329 -36.88 -7.51 3.10
N LEU A 330 -35.80 -7.09 3.78
CA LEU A 330 -35.66 -7.26 5.23
C LEU A 330 -36.81 -6.49 5.92
N PRO A 331 -37.60 -7.09 6.82
CA PRO A 331 -38.66 -6.35 7.53
C PRO A 331 -38.08 -5.27 8.44
N ASP A 332 -38.91 -4.27 8.77
CA ASP A 332 -38.61 -3.29 9.81
C ASP A 332 -38.53 -4.01 11.17
N GLY A 333 -37.51 -3.70 11.97
CA GLY A 333 -37.28 -4.42 13.22
C GLY A 333 -35.84 -4.37 13.73
N ARG A 334 -35.64 -4.90 14.93
CA ARG A 334 -34.34 -5.00 15.61
C ARG A 334 -33.77 -6.40 15.44
N TYR A 335 -32.50 -6.46 15.06
CA TYR A 335 -31.79 -7.69 14.74
C TYR A 335 -30.41 -7.71 15.41
N PRO A 336 -30.06 -8.80 16.14
CA PRO A 336 -28.71 -8.96 16.65
C PRO A 336 -27.72 -9.11 15.49
N LEU A 337 -26.53 -8.54 15.66
CA LEU A 337 -25.41 -8.70 14.75
C LEU A 337 -24.33 -9.55 15.44
N THR A 338 -24.15 -10.78 14.97
CA THR A 338 -23.20 -11.74 15.54
C THR A 338 -21.92 -11.80 14.73
N LEU A 339 -20.78 -11.68 15.40
CA LEU A 339 -19.42 -11.75 14.89
C LEU A 339 -18.73 -13.07 15.27
N GLY A 340 -17.91 -13.63 14.39
CA GLY A 340 -16.96 -14.67 14.78
C GLY A 340 -16.06 -15.12 13.62
N PHE A 341 -15.44 -16.28 13.76
CA PHE A 341 -14.54 -16.85 12.74
C PHE A 341 -14.96 -18.26 12.31
N TYR A 342 -14.68 -18.61 11.06
CA TYR A 342 -14.79 -19.98 10.56
C TYR A 342 -13.67 -20.33 9.58
N HIS A 343 -13.30 -21.60 9.52
CA HIS A 343 -12.32 -22.11 8.57
C HIS A 343 -12.90 -22.10 7.14
N PRO A 344 -12.19 -21.60 6.11
CA PRO A 344 -12.74 -21.38 4.77
C PRO A 344 -12.98 -22.67 3.96
N GLU A 345 -12.56 -23.84 4.47
CA GLU A 345 -12.81 -25.14 3.83
C GLU A 345 -13.88 -25.97 4.57
N PRO A 346 -14.69 -26.78 3.85
CA PRO A 346 -15.64 -27.72 4.45
C PRO A 346 -14.99 -28.64 5.50
N PRO A 347 -15.64 -28.91 6.66
CA PRO A 347 -17.04 -28.60 6.97
C PRO A 347 -17.28 -27.19 7.54
N TYR A 348 -16.36 -26.25 7.31
CA TYR A 348 -16.40 -24.87 7.82
C TYR A 348 -16.47 -24.77 9.36
N PRO A 349 -15.60 -25.50 10.10
CA PRO A 349 -15.60 -25.43 11.56
C PRO A 349 -15.40 -23.99 12.04
N ARG A 350 -16.24 -23.58 12.99
CA ARG A 350 -16.17 -22.28 13.66
C ARG A 350 -15.08 -22.28 14.72
N LEU A 351 -14.42 -21.14 14.92
CA LEU A 351 -13.49 -20.96 16.03
C LEU A 351 -14.30 -20.65 17.31
N PRO A 352 -14.14 -21.41 18.40
CA PRO A 352 -14.92 -21.18 19.61
C PRO A 352 -14.46 -19.93 20.37
N LEU A 353 -15.39 -19.25 21.03
CA LEU A 353 -15.11 -18.23 22.02
C LEU A 353 -14.55 -18.87 23.30
N LEU A 354 -13.60 -18.22 23.97
CA LEU A 354 -13.08 -18.68 25.26
C LEU A 354 -14.10 -18.57 26.41
N GLY A 355 -15.22 -17.85 26.19
CA GLY A 355 -16.40 -17.83 27.06
C GLY A 355 -17.47 -18.88 26.73
N GLY A 356 -17.29 -19.68 25.68
CA GLY A 356 -18.29 -20.60 25.14
C GLY A 356 -19.16 -19.97 24.02
N GLY A 357 -19.72 -20.82 23.17
CA GLY A 357 -20.32 -20.42 21.90
C GLY A 357 -19.27 -20.23 20.79
N ASP A 358 -19.72 -19.86 19.59
CA ASP A 358 -18.90 -19.69 18.39
C ASP A 358 -19.07 -18.31 17.71
N GLY A 359 -19.92 -17.44 18.28
CA GLY A 359 -20.16 -16.08 17.82
C GLY A 359 -20.57 -15.13 18.94
N PHE A 360 -20.06 -13.91 18.90
CA PHE A 360 -20.28 -12.84 19.86
C PHE A 360 -21.23 -11.79 19.29
N VAL A 361 -22.27 -11.39 20.04
CA VAL A 361 -23.19 -10.33 19.61
C VAL A 361 -22.53 -8.97 19.84
N ILE A 362 -22.14 -8.28 18.76
CA ILE A 362 -21.50 -6.96 18.85
C ILE A 362 -22.50 -5.82 19.02
N GLY A 363 -23.79 -6.06 18.79
CA GLY A 363 -24.85 -5.10 18.98
C GLY A 363 -26.16 -5.48 18.29
N GLU A 364 -27.12 -4.57 18.34
CA GLU A 364 -28.42 -4.65 17.65
C GLU A 364 -28.47 -3.62 16.53
N VAL A 365 -29.17 -3.94 15.43
CA VAL A 365 -29.38 -3.03 14.29
C VAL A 365 -30.89 -2.91 14.03
N GLU A 366 -31.38 -1.69 13.80
CA GLU A 366 -32.81 -1.39 13.67
C GLU A 366 -33.16 -0.93 12.24
N LYS A 367 -33.74 -1.80 11.41
CA LYS A 367 -34.20 -1.41 10.06
C LYS A 367 -35.52 -0.64 10.13
#